data_AF-A0A387H7I3-F1
#
_entry.id   AF-A0A387H7I3-F1
#
_cell.length_a   1.000
_cell.length_b   1.000
_cell.length_c   1.000
_cell.angle_alpha   90.00
_cell.angle_beta   90.00
_cell.angle_gamma   90.00
#
_symmetry.space_group_name_H-M   'P 1'
#
loop_
_entity.id
_entity.type
_entity.pdbx_description
1 polymer ?
#
loop_
_entity_poly.entity_id
_entity_poly.type
_entity_poly.pdbx_seq_one_letter_code
_entity_poly.pdbx_strand_id
1 'polypeptide(L)'
;MTPRRTLTAALTAAVLGGLLSAAPQSATAEPQQDPGRRVIVTLAGEAALAGKGAVRSADTGRVDADRVAIAARQKSFLDRAKGAGLHTSSTRKLNLLLNAVAVTVKSSEVAALGKLPGVVSVVPDAKMRVLTDASVPLINAPQVWQRKDPAGHGADGRGTTVAVLDSGVDYTHPDLGGGFGEGHKVVGGYDFANGDGDPMDDNGHGTHVAGIIAGKAAEKDGVTGVAPGASILAYKVMDDAGEGYTSDIVAGIEAAVDPANPHRADVINLSLGGVGDGTDPLGAAATAAVRAGVVVVASAGNEGPGGNTISTPAAADGVIAVGASISGLRIPAAAYKGSGKIQIYRGLVSANPPVKPLTTPLVDVGRGTPEEWDRAGDVTGKAVRVDMLVAQSSLDLYMTEIDMAREAERRGAVALFGGPSGNSGPVFAAPHSTEQGPLRSSADGSVPLVARTSLKDSGDSLRMDRIVMFGMDSTQYAELGRRLAGARSR
;
A
#
# COMPACT_ATOMS: atom_id res chain seq x y z
N MET A 1 47.70 -8.86 57.89
CA MET A 1 46.71 -9.11 56.82
C MET A 1 46.98 -8.17 55.65
N THR A 2 47.05 -8.69 54.43
CA THR A 2 46.80 -7.98 53.15
C THR A 2 45.27 -7.75 52.98
N PRO A 3 44.75 -6.94 52.00
CA PRO A 3 45.30 -6.45 50.72
C PRO A 3 45.72 -4.96 50.75
N ARG A 4 46.73 -4.50 49.98
CA ARG A 4 46.89 -4.27 48.52
C ARG A 4 46.31 -2.93 48.00
N ARG A 5 47.17 -2.22 47.25
CA ARG A 5 46.93 -0.96 46.55
C ARG A 5 45.95 -1.12 45.38
N THR A 6 45.24 -0.04 45.04
CA THR A 6 44.92 0.33 43.65
C THR A 6 45.76 1.54 43.26
N LEU A 7 46.16 1.63 41.98
CA LEU A 7 46.94 2.73 41.41
C LEU A 7 46.03 3.55 40.49
N THR A 8 46.24 4.87 40.47
CA THR A 8 45.49 5.80 39.63
C THR A 8 46.43 6.54 38.69
N ALA A 9 46.30 6.28 37.39
CA ALA A 9 46.82 7.11 36.28
C ALA A 9 45.88 6.85 35.07
N ALA A 10 45.26 7.81 34.38
CA ALA A 10 45.50 9.24 34.10
C ALA A 10 46.36 9.53 32.84
N LEU A 11 45.66 9.63 31.71
CA LEU A 11 45.90 10.47 30.51
C LEU A 11 44.59 11.31 30.35
N THR A 12 44.46 12.59 29.93
CA THR A 12 45.34 13.63 29.34
C THR A 12 45.95 13.28 27.96
N ALA A 13 45.84 14.11 26.90
CA ALA A 13 45.22 15.44 26.70
C ALA A 13 44.84 15.61 25.18
N ALA A 14 44.51 16.76 24.55
CA ALA A 14 44.56 18.18 24.93
C ALA A 14 43.67 19.10 24.05
N VAL A 15 43.11 20.16 24.68
CA VAL A 15 43.04 21.56 24.20
C VAL A 15 42.14 21.99 23.01
N LEU A 16 41.72 23.27 23.10
CA LEU A 16 40.78 24.08 22.33
C LEU A 16 41.21 24.42 20.89
N GLY A 17 40.22 24.81 20.06
CA GLY A 17 40.43 25.78 18.96
C GLY A 17 39.24 25.88 17.99
N GLY A 18 38.39 26.90 18.11
CA GLY A 18 37.31 27.10 17.11
C GLY A 18 36.04 27.86 17.52
N LEU A 19 36.11 28.94 18.32
CA LEU A 19 34.96 29.83 18.51
C LEU A 19 34.82 30.78 17.31
N LEU A 20 34.00 30.42 16.32
CA LEU A 20 33.40 31.40 15.40
C LEU A 20 32.08 31.91 15.97
N SER A 21 32.05 33.18 16.38
CA SER A 21 30.84 33.87 16.81
C SER A 21 29.99 34.25 15.60
N ALA A 22 29.16 33.32 15.13
CA ALA A 22 28.05 33.65 14.25
C ALA A 22 26.96 34.39 15.06
N ALA A 23 26.96 35.72 15.00
CA ALA A 23 25.85 36.51 15.52
C ALA A 23 24.57 36.14 14.75
N PRO A 24 23.39 36.08 15.41
CA PRO A 24 22.14 35.80 14.71
C PRO A 24 21.81 36.96 13.78
N GLN A 25 22.09 36.81 12.48
CA GLN A 25 21.53 37.71 11.48
C GLN A 25 20.01 37.61 11.57
N SER A 26 19.38 38.75 11.88
CA SER A 26 17.92 38.88 11.89
C SER A 26 17.40 38.80 10.46
N ALA A 27 17.29 37.57 9.94
CA ALA A 27 16.63 37.29 8.69
C ALA A 27 15.14 37.66 8.83
N THR A 28 14.79 38.88 8.43
CA THR A 28 13.42 39.31 8.24
C THR A 28 12.84 38.50 7.09
N ALA A 29 12.26 37.34 7.42
CA ALA A 29 11.58 36.51 6.45
C ALA A 29 10.49 37.33 5.77
N GLU A 30 10.57 37.48 4.45
CA GLU A 30 9.44 37.98 3.68
C GLU A 30 8.23 37.05 3.89
N PRO A 31 6.98 37.56 3.82
CA PRO A 31 5.80 36.72 4.04
C PRO A 31 5.64 35.68 2.92
N GLN A 32 6.28 34.51 3.09
CA GLN A 32 6.14 33.37 2.18
C GLN A 32 4.65 33.03 2.06
N GLN A 33 4.10 33.20 0.85
CA GLN A 33 2.67 33.01 0.60
C GLN A 33 2.25 31.59 0.98
N ASP A 34 1.25 31.49 1.86
CA ASP A 34 0.72 30.22 2.38
C ASP A 34 0.27 29.31 1.21
N PRO A 35 0.97 28.19 0.94
CA PRO A 35 0.64 27.30 -0.16
C PRO A 35 -0.64 26.53 0.18
N GLY A 36 -1.77 27.11 -0.26
CA GLY A 36 -3.10 26.73 0.18
C GLY A 36 -3.36 25.22 0.20
N ARG A 37 -3.84 24.72 1.33
CA ARG A 37 -4.14 23.31 1.55
C ARG A 37 -5.44 22.96 0.85
N ARG A 38 -5.41 21.91 0.03
CA ARG A 38 -6.62 21.24 -0.43
C ARG A 38 -7.22 20.41 0.70
N VAL A 39 -8.52 20.53 0.89
CA VAL A 39 -9.30 19.82 1.90
C VAL A 39 -10.65 19.38 1.33
N ILE A 40 -11.13 18.23 1.78
CA ILE A 40 -12.50 17.76 1.53
C ILE A 40 -13.35 18.16 2.74
N VAL A 41 -14.39 18.94 2.49
CA VAL A 41 -15.36 19.36 3.52
C VAL A 41 -16.64 18.55 3.36
N THR A 42 -16.89 17.64 4.30
CA THR A 42 -18.12 16.83 4.33
C THR A 42 -19.23 17.62 5.02
N LEU A 43 -20.42 17.64 4.42
CA LEU A 43 -21.58 18.38 4.90
C LEU A 43 -22.67 17.43 5.43
N ALA A 44 -23.50 17.94 6.34
CA ALA A 44 -24.58 17.18 6.95
C ALA A 44 -25.72 16.87 5.96
N GLY A 45 -26.31 15.69 6.12
CA GLY A 45 -27.31 15.12 5.22
C GLY A 45 -26.70 14.15 4.20
N GLU A 46 -27.49 13.17 3.78
CA GLU A 46 -27.04 12.04 2.95
C GLU A 46 -26.60 12.44 1.53
N ALA A 47 -25.89 11.53 0.86
CA ALA A 47 -25.55 11.61 -0.56
C ALA A 47 -26.71 11.14 -1.46
N ALA A 48 -26.73 11.54 -2.73
CA ALA A 48 -27.87 11.27 -3.61
C ALA A 48 -28.14 9.79 -3.90
N LEU A 49 -27.13 8.92 -3.82
CA LEU A 49 -27.28 7.47 -3.95
C LEU A 49 -27.64 6.74 -2.64
N ALA A 50 -27.72 7.45 -1.50
CA ALA A 50 -28.09 6.83 -0.22
C ALA A 50 -29.52 6.26 -0.27
N GLY A 51 -29.66 5.00 0.16
CA GLY A 51 -30.95 4.30 0.20
C GLY A 51 -31.61 4.03 -1.16
N LYS A 52 -30.92 4.21 -2.29
CA LYS A 52 -31.51 4.05 -3.64
C LYS A 52 -31.38 2.63 -4.24
N GLY A 53 -30.71 1.72 -3.55
CA GLY A 53 -30.39 0.37 -4.05
C GLY A 53 -29.08 0.33 -4.83
N ALA A 54 -28.93 -0.68 -5.71
CA ALA A 54 -27.74 -0.81 -6.55
C ALA A 54 -27.70 0.27 -7.64
N VAL A 55 -26.51 0.75 -8.00
CA VAL A 55 -26.35 1.85 -8.97
C VAL A 55 -26.99 1.52 -10.33
N ARG A 56 -26.90 0.25 -10.78
CA ARG A 56 -27.50 -0.25 -12.02
C ARG A 56 -29.04 -0.33 -12.00
N SER A 57 -29.70 -0.10 -10.86
CA SER A 57 -31.17 -0.14 -10.72
C SER A 57 -31.78 1.07 -9.97
N ALA A 58 -30.99 2.10 -9.70
CA ALA A 58 -31.44 3.31 -9.01
C ALA A 58 -32.31 4.20 -9.94
N ASP A 59 -33.39 4.75 -9.39
CA ASP A 59 -34.25 5.74 -10.05
C ASP A 59 -33.46 7.03 -10.32
N THR A 60 -33.10 7.25 -11.59
CA THR A 60 -32.28 8.38 -12.03
C THR A 60 -32.95 9.73 -11.75
N GLY A 61 -34.26 9.84 -11.91
CA GLY A 61 -35.01 11.06 -11.61
C GLY A 61 -34.98 11.43 -10.13
N ARG A 62 -35.05 10.43 -9.23
CA ARG A 62 -34.91 10.65 -7.78
C ARG A 62 -33.47 10.95 -7.38
N VAL A 63 -32.48 10.27 -7.97
CA VAL A 63 -31.05 10.57 -7.76
C VAL A 63 -30.74 12.00 -8.19
N ASP A 64 -31.20 12.45 -9.37
CA ASP A 64 -30.93 13.82 -9.84
C ASP A 64 -31.66 14.89 -9.03
N ALA A 65 -32.88 14.65 -8.56
CA ALA A 65 -33.57 15.53 -7.62
C ALA A 65 -32.77 15.73 -6.32
N ASP A 66 -32.23 14.66 -5.74
CA ASP A 66 -31.38 14.73 -4.55
C ASP A 66 -30.01 15.40 -4.85
N ARG A 67 -29.41 15.15 -6.02
CA ARG A 67 -28.18 15.85 -6.48
C ARG A 67 -28.39 17.36 -6.59
N VAL A 68 -29.57 17.83 -7.03
CA VAL A 68 -29.93 19.25 -7.06
C VAL A 68 -30.08 19.82 -5.66
N ALA A 69 -30.79 19.13 -4.76
CA ALA A 69 -30.94 19.55 -3.36
C ALA A 69 -29.58 19.64 -2.63
N ILE A 70 -28.71 18.66 -2.85
CA ILE A 70 -27.34 18.64 -2.31
C ILE A 70 -26.50 19.78 -2.92
N ALA A 71 -26.56 19.98 -4.24
CA ALA A 71 -25.82 21.05 -4.91
C ALA A 71 -26.22 22.46 -4.41
N ALA A 72 -27.46 22.66 -3.99
CA ALA A 72 -27.94 23.86 -3.33
C ALA A 72 -27.36 24.01 -1.91
N ARG A 73 -27.42 22.97 -1.07
CA ARG A 73 -26.79 22.96 0.28
C ARG A 73 -25.30 23.29 0.20
N GLN A 74 -24.60 22.70 -0.77
CA GLN A 74 -23.17 22.94 -1.05
C GLN A 74 -22.91 24.38 -1.53
N LYS A 75 -23.81 24.99 -2.31
CA LYS A 75 -23.71 26.42 -2.64
C LYS A 75 -23.83 27.27 -1.37
N SER A 76 -24.86 27.03 -0.55
CA SER A 76 -25.07 27.77 0.70
C SER A 76 -23.91 27.63 1.69
N PHE A 77 -23.20 26.50 1.69
CA PHE A 77 -21.94 26.34 2.43
C PHE A 77 -20.82 27.24 1.87
N LEU A 78 -20.59 27.24 0.56
CA LEU A 78 -19.58 28.08 -0.10
C LEU A 78 -19.88 29.59 0.08
N ASP A 79 -21.16 29.97 -0.01
CA ASP A 79 -21.61 31.33 0.25
C ASP A 79 -21.32 31.74 1.72
N ARG A 80 -21.53 30.83 2.69
CA ARG A 80 -21.15 31.04 4.10
C ARG A 80 -19.64 31.12 4.31
N ALA A 81 -18.85 30.28 3.65
CA ALA A 81 -17.39 30.32 3.73
C ALA A 81 -16.84 31.68 3.23
N LYS A 82 -17.34 32.14 2.08
CA LYS A 82 -17.02 33.48 1.55
C LYS A 82 -17.50 34.60 2.49
N GLY A 83 -18.71 34.48 3.04
CA GLY A 83 -19.25 35.45 4.01
C GLY A 83 -18.47 35.51 5.33
N ALA A 84 -17.84 34.41 5.73
CA ALA A 84 -16.91 34.34 6.87
C ALA A 84 -15.48 34.79 6.54
N GLY A 85 -15.22 35.34 5.34
CA GLY A 85 -13.92 35.83 4.91
C GLY A 85 -12.90 34.74 4.55
N LEU A 86 -13.34 33.50 4.29
CA LEU A 86 -12.46 32.39 3.92
C LEU A 86 -12.22 32.36 2.41
N HIS A 87 -10.98 32.09 2.01
CA HIS A 87 -10.48 32.23 0.64
C HIS A 87 -10.49 30.88 -0.08
N THR A 88 -11.69 30.37 -0.37
CA THR A 88 -11.87 29.09 -1.08
C THR A 88 -11.59 29.24 -2.59
N SER A 89 -10.75 28.37 -3.15
CA SER A 89 -10.51 28.23 -4.59
C SER A 89 -10.51 26.75 -5.03
N SER A 90 -10.38 26.50 -6.34
CA SER A 90 -10.31 25.15 -6.95
C SER A 90 -11.45 24.20 -6.55
N THR A 91 -12.65 24.74 -6.36
CA THR A 91 -13.83 24.05 -5.83
C THR A 91 -14.32 22.89 -6.72
N ARG A 92 -14.39 21.67 -6.16
CA ARG A 92 -15.07 20.52 -6.77
C ARG A 92 -16.21 20.04 -5.87
N LYS A 93 -17.43 20.01 -6.41
CA LYS A 93 -18.62 19.46 -5.72
C LYS A 93 -18.66 17.94 -5.87
N LEU A 94 -18.85 17.24 -4.76
CA LEU A 94 -19.12 15.81 -4.70
C LEU A 94 -20.55 15.67 -4.20
N ASN A 95 -21.50 15.30 -5.08
CA ASN A 95 -22.94 15.28 -4.75
C ASN A 95 -23.66 13.95 -5.07
N LEU A 96 -22.94 12.95 -5.58
CA LEU A 96 -23.48 11.64 -5.97
C LEU A 96 -23.30 10.60 -4.85
N LEU A 97 -22.05 10.24 -4.58
CA LEU A 97 -21.65 9.25 -3.55
C LEU A 97 -21.36 9.87 -2.18
N LEU A 98 -21.08 11.17 -2.16
CA LEU A 98 -20.83 11.97 -0.96
C LEU A 98 -21.70 13.23 -1.00
N ASN A 99 -21.88 13.87 0.14
CA ASN A 99 -22.35 15.25 0.27
C ASN A 99 -21.17 16.09 0.75
N ALA A 100 -20.24 16.40 -0.16
CA ALA A 100 -18.97 17.05 0.19
C ALA A 100 -18.52 18.07 -0.87
N VAL A 101 -17.62 18.97 -0.47
CA VAL A 101 -16.97 19.93 -1.37
C VAL A 101 -15.46 19.90 -1.12
N ALA A 102 -14.69 19.55 -2.14
CA ALA A 102 -13.24 19.73 -2.11
C ALA A 102 -12.90 21.17 -2.47
N VAL A 103 -12.08 21.83 -1.65
CA VAL A 103 -11.64 23.23 -1.82
C VAL A 103 -10.17 23.39 -1.45
N THR A 104 -9.50 24.34 -2.09
CA THR A 104 -8.23 24.90 -1.59
C THR A 104 -8.53 26.09 -0.68
N VAL A 105 -7.90 26.16 0.50
CA VAL A 105 -7.93 27.32 1.41
C VAL A 105 -6.55 27.57 2.00
N LYS A 106 -6.32 28.72 2.65
CA LYS A 106 -5.09 28.94 3.42
C LYS A 106 -4.96 27.93 4.57
N SER A 107 -3.73 27.55 4.93
CA SER A 107 -3.46 26.63 6.04
C SER A 107 -4.09 27.10 7.36
N SER A 108 -4.10 28.41 7.59
CA SER A 108 -4.73 29.06 8.75
C SER A 108 -6.26 29.03 8.74
N GLU A 109 -6.89 28.88 7.57
CA GLU A 109 -8.35 28.95 7.38
C GLU A 109 -9.03 27.57 7.50
N VAL A 110 -8.28 26.47 7.44
CA VAL A 110 -8.79 25.08 7.56
C VAL A 110 -9.62 24.88 8.84
N ALA A 111 -9.14 25.36 9.98
CA ALA A 111 -9.82 25.24 11.27
C ALA A 111 -11.06 26.17 11.40
N ALA A 112 -11.25 27.12 10.47
CA ALA A 112 -12.44 27.96 10.41
C ALA A 112 -13.55 27.29 9.56
N LEU A 113 -13.19 26.57 8.49
CA LEU A 113 -14.15 25.75 7.71
C LEU A 113 -14.92 24.78 8.62
N GLY A 114 -14.22 24.09 9.53
CA GLY A 114 -14.81 23.12 10.47
C GLY A 114 -15.78 23.72 11.49
N LYS A 115 -15.91 25.05 11.56
CA LYS A 115 -16.84 25.76 12.44
C LYS A 115 -18.08 26.30 11.69
N LEU A 116 -18.17 26.11 10.37
CA LEU A 116 -19.28 26.61 9.57
C LEU A 116 -20.53 25.73 9.76
N PRO A 117 -21.74 26.32 9.86
CA PRO A 117 -22.98 25.56 10.03
C PRO A 117 -23.19 24.51 8.95
N GLY A 118 -23.40 23.26 9.37
CA GLY A 118 -23.63 22.12 8.50
C GLY A 118 -22.38 21.38 8.01
N VAL A 119 -21.19 21.73 8.49
CA VAL A 119 -19.97 20.92 8.28
C VAL A 119 -19.91 19.78 9.30
N VAL A 120 -19.59 18.58 8.84
CA VAL A 120 -19.40 17.36 9.66
C VAL A 120 -17.92 17.08 9.88
N SER A 121 -17.10 17.22 8.83
CA SER A 121 -15.65 17.07 8.92
C SER A 121 -14.92 17.89 7.86
N VAL A 122 -13.66 18.21 8.14
CA VAL A 122 -12.71 18.81 7.20
C VAL A 122 -11.46 17.95 7.24
N VAL A 123 -11.18 17.24 6.15
CA VAL A 123 -10.02 16.32 6.05
C VAL A 123 -9.08 16.78 4.93
N PRO A 124 -7.77 16.48 4.99
CA PRO A 124 -6.86 16.75 3.88
C PRO A 124 -7.31 16.04 2.60
N ASP A 125 -7.25 16.74 1.48
CA ASP A 125 -7.42 16.17 0.14
C ASP A 125 -6.07 15.59 -0.31
N ALA A 126 -5.85 14.30 -0.03
CA ALA A 126 -4.54 13.65 -0.13
C ALA A 126 -4.10 13.44 -1.58
N LYS A 127 -2.85 13.80 -1.90
CA LYS A 127 -2.24 13.48 -3.22
C LYS A 127 -1.66 12.07 -3.19
N MET A 128 -2.32 11.14 -3.89
CA MET A 128 -1.81 9.78 -4.11
C MET A 128 -0.56 9.79 -5.01
N ARG A 129 0.22 8.70 -4.96
CA ARG A 129 1.44 8.49 -5.75
C ARG A 129 1.56 7.03 -6.20
N VAL A 130 2.13 6.82 -7.38
CA VAL A 130 2.66 5.51 -7.81
C VAL A 130 3.98 5.24 -7.06
N LEU A 131 4.24 4.00 -6.67
CA LEU A 131 5.41 3.59 -5.86
C LEU A 131 6.19 2.44 -6.51
N THR A 132 6.77 2.72 -7.69
CA THR A 132 7.62 1.79 -8.46
C THR A 132 9.11 2.19 -8.47
N ASP A 133 9.43 3.37 -7.96
CA ASP A 133 10.74 4.04 -7.98
C ASP A 133 11.90 3.21 -7.39
N ALA A 134 11.64 2.42 -6.34
CA ALA A 134 12.64 1.62 -5.66
C ALA A 134 13.05 0.32 -6.41
N SER A 135 12.29 -0.14 -7.41
CA SER A 135 12.46 -1.48 -8.01
C SER A 135 13.59 -1.54 -9.05
N VAL A 136 13.57 -0.64 -10.04
CA VAL A 136 14.53 -0.63 -11.16
C VAL A 136 16.00 -0.51 -10.70
N PRO A 137 16.37 0.36 -9.73
CA PRO A 137 17.72 0.41 -9.20
C PRO A 137 18.10 -0.84 -8.39
N LEU A 138 17.16 -1.41 -7.62
CA LEU A 138 17.39 -2.58 -6.77
C LEU A 138 17.81 -3.80 -7.59
N ILE A 139 17.13 -4.06 -8.71
CA ILE A 139 17.44 -5.21 -9.58
C ILE A 139 18.66 -4.96 -10.49
N ASN A 140 19.33 -3.81 -10.36
CA ASN A 140 20.47 -3.39 -11.16
C ASN A 140 20.18 -3.29 -12.67
N ALA A 141 18.94 -2.98 -13.06
CA ALA A 141 18.56 -2.78 -14.45
C ALA A 141 19.39 -1.67 -15.16
N PRO A 142 19.74 -0.53 -14.51
CA PRO A 142 20.63 0.46 -15.12
C PRO A 142 22.01 -0.07 -15.53
N GLN A 143 22.51 -1.13 -14.89
CA GLN A 143 23.75 -1.82 -15.24
C GLN A 143 23.53 -2.91 -16.30
N VAL A 144 22.30 -3.39 -16.49
CA VAL A 144 21.91 -4.22 -17.64
C VAL A 144 21.80 -3.36 -18.90
N TRP A 145 21.16 -2.19 -18.85
CA TRP A 145 21.02 -1.28 -19.99
C TRP A 145 22.37 -0.82 -20.60
N GLN A 146 23.43 -0.81 -19.79
CA GLN A 146 24.80 -0.50 -20.23
C GLN A 146 25.46 -1.64 -21.02
N ARG A 147 24.97 -2.88 -20.90
CA ARG A 147 25.44 -4.01 -21.71
C ARG A 147 25.05 -3.77 -23.17
N LYS A 148 25.93 -4.22 -24.06
CA LYS A 148 25.74 -4.06 -25.50
C LYS A 148 25.30 -5.35 -26.16
N ASP A 149 24.32 -5.24 -27.07
CA ASP A 149 24.04 -6.28 -28.05
C ASP A 149 25.18 -6.34 -29.11
N PRO A 150 25.20 -7.33 -30.02
CA PRO A 150 26.20 -7.39 -31.09
C PRO A 150 26.18 -6.23 -32.09
N ALA A 151 25.16 -5.36 -32.05
CA ALA A 151 25.02 -4.18 -32.92
C ALA A 151 25.39 -2.86 -32.20
N GLY A 152 25.68 -2.89 -30.90
CA GLY A 152 26.07 -1.72 -30.10
C GLY A 152 24.92 -0.99 -29.41
N HIS A 153 23.69 -1.48 -29.44
CA HIS A 153 22.56 -0.94 -28.67
C HIS A 153 22.68 -1.29 -27.19
N GLY A 154 22.12 -0.45 -26.31
CA GLY A 154 21.96 -0.82 -24.90
C GLY A 154 20.85 -1.86 -24.74
N ALA A 155 20.99 -2.79 -23.80
CA ALA A 155 19.99 -3.81 -23.50
C ALA A 155 18.79 -3.23 -22.73
N ASP A 156 18.04 -2.31 -23.35
CA ASP A 156 16.90 -1.57 -22.80
C ASP A 156 15.53 -2.04 -23.33
N GLY A 157 15.49 -3.13 -24.09
CA GLY A 157 14.29 -3.71 -24.70
C GLY A 157 13.94 -3.21 -26.11
N ARG A 158 14.72 -2.27 -26.69
CA ARG A 158 14.49 -1.80 -28.06
C ARG A 158 14.52 -2.93 -29.08
N GLY A 159 13.46 -3.04 -29.86
CA GLY A 159 13.27 -4.10 -30.87
C GLY A 159 12.57 -5.36 -30.33
N THR A 160 12.23 -5.39 -29.03
CA THR A 160 11.43 -6.44 -28.39
C THR A 160 9.99 -5.95 -28.19
N THR A 161 9.01 -6.82 -28.45
CA THR A 161 7.60 -6.57 -28.11
C THR A 161 7.15 -7.47 -26.96
N VAL A 162 6.54 -6.87 -25.93
CA VAL A 162 5.97 -7.56 -24.77
C VAL A 162 4.46 -7.47 -24.85
N ALA A 163 3.76 -8.60 -24.88
CA ALA A 163 2.32 -8.64 -24.72
C ALA A 163 1.95 -8.62 -23.23
N VAL A 164 1.08 -7.68 -22.85
CA VAL A 164 0.49 -7.56 -21.51
C VAL A 164 -0.93 -8.07 -21.61
N LEU A 165 -1.20 -9.21 -20.97
CA LEU A 165 -2.52 -9.85 -20.91
C LEU A 165 -3.08 -9.58 -19.51
N ASP A 166 -3.97 -8.60 -19.42
CA ASP A 166 -4.37 -7.98 -18.14
C ASP A 166 -5.73 -7.24 -18.28
N SER A 167 -6.04 -6.25 -17.45
CA SER A 167 -7.25 -5.40 -17.50
C SER A 167 -7.32 -4.40 -18.67
N GLY A 168 -6.32 -4.41 -19.55
CA GLY A 168 -6.11 -3.40 -20.60
C GLY A 168 -4.87 -2.55 -20.31
N VAL A 169 -4.63 -1.52 -21.12
CA VAL A 169 -3.55 -0.54 -20.91
C VAL A 169 -4.05 0.86 -21.29
N ASP A 170 -3.91 1.84 -20.39
CA ASP A 170 -4.02 3.27 -20.74
C ASP A 170 -2.84 3.66 -21.63
N TYR A 171 -3.02 3.43 -22.94
CA TYR A 171 -2.09 3.84 -23.98
C TYR A 171 -1.98 5.36 -24.10
N THR A 172 -2.94 6.14 -23.57
CA THR A 172 -2.87 7.61 -23.55
C THR A 172 -1.95 8.14 -22.45
N HIS A 173 -1.54 7.30 -21.49
CA HIS A 173 -0.60 7.67 -20.43
C HIS A 173 0.75 8.13 -21.03
N PRO A 174 1.32 9.27 -20.61
CA PRO A 174 2.56 9.80 -21.20
C PRO A 174 3.74 8.83 -21.16
N ASP A 175 3.95 8.13 -20.04
CA ASP A 175 5.02 7.13 -19.91
C ASP A 175 4.81 5.90 -20.81
N LEU A 176 3.58 5.67 -21.28
CA LEU A 176 3.22 4.56 -22.18
C LEU A 176 3.08 5.00 -23.66
N GLY A 177 3.39 6.26 -23.97
CA GLY A 177 3.57 6.75 -25.34
C GLY A 177 2.42 7.58 -25.90
N GLY A 178 1.40 7.92 -25.11
CA GLY A 178 0.41 8.95 -25.45
C GLY A 178 -0.47 8.64 -26.66
N GLY A 179 -0.70 7.36 -26.97
CA GLY A 179 -1.54 6.90 -28.08
C GLY A 179 -1.33 5.41 -28.41
N PHE A 180 -2.08 4.92 -29.38
CA PHE A 180 -2.22 3.51 -29.74
C PHE A 180 -1.92 3.28 -31.22
N GLY A 181 -1.34 2.11 -31.55
CA GLY A 181 -1.04 1.70 -32.93
C GLY A 181 0.40 2.03 -33.38
N GLU A 182 0.64 1.94 -34.69
CA GLU A 182 1.96 2.15 -35.28
C GLU A 182 2.60 3.49 -34.87
N GLY A 183 3.88 3.44 -34.48
CA GLY A 183 4.64 4.62 -34.03
C GLY A 183 4.50 4.97 -32.54
N HIS A 184 3.47 4.45 -31.85
CA HIS A 184 3.35 4.57 -30.40
C HIS A 184 4.14 3.47 -29.67
N LYS A 185 4.12 3.45 -28.33
CA LYS A 185 4.70 2.35 -27.54
C LYS A 185 3.71 1.19 -27.35
N VAL A 186 2.42 1.47 -27.19
CA VAL A 186 1.38 0.44 -27.31
C VAL A 186 1.06 0.30 -28.80
N VAL A 187 1.73 -0.66 -29.46
CA VAL A 187 1.75 -0.77 -30.94
C VAL A 187 0.52 -1.46 -31.52
N GLY A 188 -0.28 -2.12 -30.68
CA GLY A 188 -1.50 -2.81 -31.06
C GLY A 188 -2.10 -3.55 -29.87
N GLY A 189 -3.21 -4.23 -30.09
CA GLY A 189 -3.96 -4.88 -29.02
C GLY A 189 -5.38 -5.25 -29.43
N TYR A 190 -6.14 -5.80 -28.48
CA TYR A 190 -7.56 -6.15 -28.63
C TYR A 190 -8.20 -6.34 -27.24
N ASP A 191 -9.51 -6.11 -27.12
CA ASP A 191 -10.28 -6.45 -25.92
C ASP A 191 -11.11 -7.72 -26.13
N PHE A 192 -10.69 -8.80 -25.48
CA PHE A 192 -11.42 -10.07 -25.45
C PHE A 192 -12.48 -10.14 -24.33
N ALA A 193 -12.36 -9.33 -23.28
CA ALA A 193 -13.32 -9.26 -22.17
C ALA A 193 -14.60 -8.49 -22.55
N ASN A 194 -14.53 -7.52 -23.47
CA ASN A 194 -15.71 -6.82 -24.01
C ASN A 194 -15.94 -7.11 -25.51
N GLY A 195 -14.96 -7.67 -26.23
CA GLY A 195 -15.12 -8.17 -27.59
C GLY A 195 -14.96 -7.10 -28.69
N ASP A 196 -14.10 -6.11 -28.48
CA ASP A 196 -13.85 -5.04 -29.43
C ASP A 196 -12.36 -4.62 -29.55
N GLY A 197 -12.08 -3.59 -30.35
CA GLY A 197 -10.74 -3.18 -30.75
C GLY A 197 -10.04 -2.19 -29.82
N ASP A 198 -10.62 -1.79 -28.69
CA ASP A 198 -10.08 -0.78 -27.77
C ASP A 198 -9.61 -1.42 -26.44
N PRO A 199 -8.32 -1.81 -26.31
CA PRO A 199 -7.78 -2.45 -25.11
C PRO A 199 -7.49 -1.46 -23.96
N MET A 200 -8.30 -0.41 -23.82
CA MET A 200 -8.19 0.60 -22.76
C MET A 200 -8.35 -0.02 -21.36
N ASP A 201 -7.58 0.46 -20.38
CA ASP A 201 -7.66 0.00 -18.99
C ASP A 201 -8.74 0.76 -18.21
N ASP A 202 -9.72 0.03 -17.69
CA ASP A 202 -10.81 0.50 -16.84
C ASP A 202 -10.58 0.22 -15.33
N ASN A 203 -9.60 -0.64 -15.01
CA ASN A 203 -9.28 -1.09 -13.65
C ASN A 203 -8.01 -0.41 -13.09
N GLY A 204 -6.99 -0.24 -13.93
CA GLY A 204 -5.68 0.35 -13.62
C GLY A 204 -4.55 -0.65 -13.37
N HIS A 205 -4.84 -1.95 -13.28
CA HIS A 205 -3.83 -2.98 -13.01
C HIS A 205 -2.89 -3.19 -14.20
N GLY A 206 -3.42 -3.42 -15.40
CA GLY A 206 -2.63 -3.63 -16.61
C GLY A 206 -1.79 -2.42 -17.01
N THR A 207 -2.27 -1.20 -16.78
CA THR A 207 -1.49 0.04 -16.95
C THR A 207 -0.30 0.09 -15.98
N HIS A 208 -0.50 -0.30 -14.72
CA HIS A 208 0.58 -0.34 -13.73
C HIS A 208 1.63 -1.40 -14.07
N VAL A 209 1.19 -2.58 -14.55
CA VAL A 209 2.05 -3.66 -15.07
C VAL A 209 2.84 -3.21 -16.30
N ALA A 210 2.18 -2.62 -17.30
CA ALA A 210 2.83 -2.05 -18.49
C ALA A 210 3.84 -0.94 -18.15
N GLY A 211 3.54 -0.13 -17.13
CA GLY A 211 4.45 0.88 -16.58
C GLY A 211 5.72 0.28 -15.97
N ILE A 212 5.59 -0.79 -15.17
CA ILE A 212 6.73 -1.54 -14.62
C ILE A 212 7.59 -2.15 -15.73
N ILE A 213 6.96 -2.71 -16.76
CA ILE A 213 7.67 -3.34 -17.88
C ILE A 213 8.40 -2.28 -18.71
N ALA A 214 7.70 -1.25 -19.18
CA ALA A 214 8.19 -0.42 -20.28
C ALA A 214 7.95 1.10 -20.15
N GLY A 215 7.62 1.63 -18.97
CA GLY A 215 7.44 3.08 -18.76
C GLY A 215 8.65 3.91 -19.22
N LYS A 216 8.41 5.07 -19.83
CA LYS A 216 9.45 5.93 -20.44
C LYS A 216 9.98 7.06 -19.55
N ALA A 217 9.37 7.34 -18.39
CA ALA A 217 9.58 8.59 -17.63
C ALA A 217 9.53 9.84 -18.53
N ALA A 218 8.43 10.00 -19.25
CA ALA A 218 8.19 11.09 -20.19
C ALA A 218 8.02 12.45 -19.47
N GLU A 219 7.55 12.42 -18.23
CA GLU A 219 7.34 13.59 -17.37
C GLU A 219 8.28 13.60 -16.17
N LYS A 220 8.42 14.77 -15.52
CA LYS A 220 9.37 14.99 -14.42
C LYS A 220 9.20 14.05 -13.21
N ASP A 221 7.97 13.63 -12.94
CA ASP A 221 7.60 12.69 -11.86
C ASP A 221 7.24 11.29 -12.43
N GLY A 222 7.58 11.01 -13.71
CA GLY A 222 7.20 9.79 -14.44
C GLY A 222 8.05 8.55 -14.12
N VAL A 223 7.55 7.38 -14.53
CA VAL A 223 8.13 6.06 -14.20
C VAL A 223 8.96 5.50 -15.35
N THR A 224 10.22 5.14 -15.08
CA THR A 224 11.03 4.29 -15.96
C THR A 224 10.74 2.82 -15.67
N GLY A 225 10.34 2.04 -16.67
CA GLY A 225 10.20 0.59 -16.57
C GLY A 225 11.53 -0.16 -16.64
N VAL A 226 11.50 -1.49 -16.53
CA VAL A 226 12.69 -2.35 -16.63
C VAL A 226 13.26 -2.41 -18.07
N ALA A 227 12.39 -2.32 -19.07
CA ALA A 227 12.69 -2.35 -20.50
C ALA A 227 12.06 -1.13 -21.22
N PRO A 228 12.52 0.11 -20.94
CA PRO A 228 11.87 1.33 -21.43
C PRO A 228 11.88 1.48 -22.96
N GLY A 229 12.78 0.77 -23.65
CA GLY A 229 12.86 0.69 -25.12
C GLY A 229 11.86 -0.27 -25.77
N ALA A 230 11.22 -1.17 -25.03
CA ALA A 230 10.32 -2.18 -25.57
C ALA A 230 8.97 -1.61 -26.08
N SER A 231 8.38 -2.31 -27.05
CA SER A 231 6.99 -2.11 -27.47
C SER A 231 6.04 -2.95 -26.61
N ILE A 232 4.80 -2.51 -26.47
CA ILE A 232 3.72 -3.19 -25.76
C ILE A 232 2.63 -3.61 -26.75
N LEU A 233 2.18 -4.86 -26.68
CA LEU A 233 0.85 -5.27 -27.14
C LEU A 233 -0.08 -5.28 -25.93
N ALA A 234 -1.23 -4.63 -26.02
CA ALA A 234 -2.22 -4.57 -24.94
C ALA A 234 -3.38 -5.53 -25.23
N TYR A 235 -3.49 -6.61 -24.48
CA TYR A 235 -4.62 -7.53 -24.59
C TYR A 235 -5.45 -7.47 -23.31
N LYS A 236 -6.64 -6.87 -23.41
CA LYS A 236 -7.60 -6.83 -22.32
C LYS A 236 -8.31 -8.19 -22.27
N VAL A 237 -8.07 -8.91 -21.18
CA VAL A 237 -8.59 -10.27 -20.90
C VAL A 237 -9.19 -10.36 -19.49
N MET A 238 -9.33 -9.21 -18.84
CA MET A 238 -9.97 -9.00 -17.53
C MET A 238 -10.90 -7.78 -17.61
N ASP A 239 -11.98 -7.81 -16.83
CA ASP A 239 -13.01 -6.77 -16.75
C ASP A 239 -12.68 -5.62 -15.77
N ASP A 240 -13.66 -4.74 -15.52
CA ASP A 240 -13.51 -3.58 -14.62
C ASP A 240 -13.29 -3.97 -13.14
N ALA A 241 -13.64 -5.20 -12.74
CA ALA A 241 -13.36 -5.75 -11.42
C ALA A 241 -11.96 -6.40 -11.32
N GLY A 242 -11.37 -6.78 -12.46
CA GLY A 242 -10.16 -7.60 -12.56
C GLY A 242 -10.45 -9.10 -12.57
N GLU A 243 -11.64 -9.51 -13.04
CA GLU A 243 -12.05 -10.90 -13.26
C GLU A 243 -12.09 -11.19 -14.77
N GLY A 244 -11.87 -12.44 -15.18
CA GLY A 244 -11.77 -12.79 -16.61
C GLY A 244 -11.78 -14.29 -16.87
N TYR A 245 -12.20 -14.71 -18.07
CA TYR A 245 -12.37 -16.12 -18.38
C TYR A 245 -11.10 -16.74 -19.00
N THR A 246 -10.87 -18.02 -18.72
CA THR A 246 -9.80 -18.83 -19.34
C THR A 246 -9.80 -18.75 -20.87
N SER A 247 -10.97 -18.68 -21.51
CA SER A 247 -11.12 -18.52 -22.96
C SER A 247 -10.43 -17.26 -23.48
N ASP A 248 -10.58 -16.16 -22.75
CA ASP A 248 -10.24 -14.82 -23.22
C ASP A 248 -8.74 -14.58 -23.03
N ILE A 249 -8.20 -15.09 -21.92
CA ILE A 249 -6.76 -15.17 -21.67
C ILE A 249 -6.07 -16.05 -22.72
N VAL A 250 -6.66 -17.20 -23.09
CA VAL A 250 -6.11 -18.08 -24.14
C VAL A 250 -6.19 -17.41 -25.51
N ALA A 251 -7.28 -16.72 -25.85
CA ALA A 251 -7.39 -15.95 -27.09
C ALA A 251 -6.37 -14.81 -27.16
N GLY A 252 -6.08 -14.15 -26.02
CA GLY A 252 -4.98 -13.19 -25.89
C GLY A 252 -3.60 -13.82 -26.11
N ILE A 253 -3.36 -15.05 -25.64
CA ILE A 253 -2.11 -15.78 -25.90
C ILE A 253 -1.99 -16.10 -27.39
N GLU A 254 -3.05 -16.61 -28.02
CA GLU A 254 -3.06 -16.93 -29.46
C GLU A 254 -2.81 -15.68 -30.31
N ALA A 255 -3.51 -14.58 -30.06
CA ALA A 255 -3.34 -13.32 -30.77
C ALA A 255 -1.95 -12.68 -30.55
N ALA A 256 -1.33 -12.88 -29.38
CA ALA A 256 0.02 -12.43 -29.11
C ALA A 256 1.09 -13.19 -29.93
N VAL A 257 0.89 -14.47 -30.23
CA VAL A 257 1.87 -15.32 -30.93
C VAL A 257 1.56 -15.57 -32.42
N ASP A 258 0.37 -15.19 -32.90
CA ASP A 258 -0.08 -15.40 -34.28
C ASP A 258 0.95 -14.88 -35.32
N PRO A 259 1.44 -15.71 -36.25
CA PRO A 259 2.29 -15.26 -37.36
C PRO A 259 1.68 -14.17 -38.24
N ALA A 260 0.36 -13.98 -38.23
CA ALA A 260 -0.32 -12.86 -38.92
C ALA A 260 -0.19 -11.52 -38.16
N ASN A 261 0.18 -11.52 -36.87
CA ASN A 261 0.40 -10.32 -36.08
C ASN A 261 1.75 -9.65 -36.48
N PRO A 262 1.76 -8.44 -37.06
CA PRO A 262 2.99 -7.76 -37.47
C PRO A 262 3.87 -7.38 -36.28
N HIS A 263 3.31 -7.36 -35.07
CA HIS A 263 3.95 -7.00 -33.81
C HIS A 263 4.01 -8.18 -32.82
N ARG A 264 3.90 -9.43 -33.31
CA ARG A 264 3.94 -10.68 -32.52
C ARG A 264 4.93 -10.61 -31.35
N ALA A 265 4.51 -11.11 -30.20
CA ALA A 265 5.23 -10.96 -28.94
C ALA A 265 6.48 -11.84 -28.88
N ASP A 266 7.61 -11.26 -28.46
CA ASP A 266 8.80 -12.01 -28.02
C ASP A 266 8.64 -12.48 -26.56
N VAL A 267 7.82 -11.76 -25.78
CA VAL A 267 7.55 -12.00 -24.36
C VAL A 267 6.06 -11.83 -24.07
N ILE A 268 5.46 -12.76 -23.33
CA ILE A 268 4.10 -12.63 -22.79
C ILE A 268 4.18 -12.45 -21.28
N ASN A 269 3.54 -11.42 -20.75
CA ASN A 269 3.37 -11.17 -19.33
C ASN A 269 1.91 -11.43 -18.90
N LEU A 270 1.74 -12.40 -18.00
CA LEU A 270 0.47 -12.78 -17.37
C LEU A 270 0.55 -12.44 -15.88
N SER A 271 0.24 -11.20 -15.50
CA SER A 271 0.19 -10.76 -14.09
C SER A 271 -1.12 -11.18 -13.41
N LEU A 272 -1.56 -12.39 -13.73
CA LEU A 272 -2.83 -13.01 -13.39
C LEU A 272 -2.61 -14.48 -13.03
N GLY A 273 -3.60 -15.12 -12.43
CA GLY A 273 -3.57 -16.55 -12.17
C GLY A 273 -4.89 -17.07 -11.63
N GLY A 274 -5.07 -18.39 -11.69
CA GLY A 274 -6.26 -19.08 -11.19
C GLY A 274 -5.97 -20.49 -10.68
N VAL A 275 -7.05 -21.19 -10.31
CA VAL A 275 -6.99 -22.60 -9.89
C VAL A 275 -6.67 -23.48 -11.09
N GLY A 276 -5.52 -24.14 -11.06
CA GLY A 276 -5.05 -25.10 -12.06
C GLY A 276 -3.67 -25.61 -11.69
N ASP A 277 -3.20 -26.64 -12.40
CA ASP A 277 -1.89 -27.27 -12.17
C ASP A 277 -0.89 -27.04 -13.32
N GLY A 278 -1.26 -26.22 -14.31
CA GLY A 278 -0.44 -25.97 -15.50
C GLY A 278 -0.67 -26.99 -16.63
N THR A 279 -1.47 -28.03 -16.42
CA THR A 279 -1.92 -28.98 -17.46
C THR A 279 -3.35 -28.68 -17.96
N ASP A 280 -4.05 -27.79 -17.26
CA ASP A 280 -5.31 -27.18 -17.68
C ASP A 280 -5.17 -26.37 -18.99
N PRO A 281 -6.28 -25.95 -19.65
CA PRO A 281 -6.21 -25.26 -20.94
C PRO A 281 -5.37 -23.98 -20.97
N LEU A 282 -5.29 -23.22 -19.87
CA LEU A 282 -4.49 -21.99 -19.80
C LEU A 282 -3.00 -22.32 -19.68
N GLY A 283 -2.65 -23.29 -18.83
CA GLY A 283 -1.30 -23.81 -18.73
C GLY A 283 -0.81 -24.50 -20.01
N ALA A 284 -1.69 -25.22 -20.70
CA ALA A 284 -1.40 -25.83 -21.99
C ALA A 284 -1.14 -24.80 -23.10
N ALA A 285 -1.93 -23.72 -23.16
CA ALA A 285 -1.70 -22.61 -24.10
C ALA A 285 -0.39 -21.86 -23.80
N ALA A 286 -0.10 -21.57 -22.52
CA ALA A 286 1.16 -20.96 -22.11
C ALA A 286 2.37 -21.85 -22.46
N THR A 287 2.28 -23.16 -22.21
CA THR A 287 3.29 -24.16 -22.61
C THR A 287 3.50 -24.18 -24.13
N ALA A 288 2.43 -24.04 -24.92
CA ALA A 288 2.50 -23.99 -26.38
C ALA A 288 3.22 -22.71 -26.87
N ALA A 289 2.94 -21.55 -26.27
CA ALA A 289 3.63 -20.30 -26.57
C ALA A 289 5.14 -20.36 -26.23
N VAL A 290 5.52 -20.98 -25.10
CA VAL A 290 6.94 -21.24 -24.78
C VAL A 290 7.59 -22.13 -25.84
N ARG A 291 6.91 -23.18 -26.29
CA ARG A 291 7.41 -24.09 -27.34
C ARG A 291 7.45 -23.45 -28.74
N ALA A 292 6.70 -22.36 -28.97
CA ALA A 292 6.82 -21.51 -30.16
C ALA A 292 8.02 -20.54 -30.09
N GLY A 293 8.72 -20.47 -28.96
CA GLY A 293 9.90 -19.62 -28.75
C GLY A 293 9.64 -18.29 -28.03
N VAL A 294 8.42 -18.07 -27.53
CA VAL A 294 8.04 -16.85 -26.81
C VAL A 294 8.33 -17.00 -25.32
N VAL A 295 8.92 -15.99 -24.68
CA VAL A 295 9.19 -16.02 -23.24
C VAL A 295 7.90 -15.73 -22.47
N VAL A 296 7.31 -16.75 -21.85
CA VAL A 296 6.10 -16.57 -21.04
C VAL A 296 6.47 -16.38 -19.56
N VAL A 297 6.01 -15.28 -18.98
CA VAL A 297 6.21 -14.90 -17.57
C VAL A 297 4.85 -14.78 -16.91
N ALA A 298 4.67 -15.42 -15.75
CA ALA A 298 3.40 -15.41 -15.03
C ALA A 298 3.60 -15.18 -13.52
N SER A 299 2.66 -14.48 -12.88
CA SER A 299 2.65 -14.34 -11.43
C SER A 299 2.40 -15.68 -10.75
N ALA A 300 3.20 -16.00 -9.73
CA ALA A 300 3.13 -17.29 -9.02
C ALA A 300 1.83 -17.51 -8.20
N GLY A 301 0.99 -16.47 -8.05
CA GLY A 301 -0.17 -16.47 -7.16
C GLY A 301 0.09 -15.70 -5.84
N ASN A 302 -0.98 -15.33 -5.15
CA ASN A 302 -0.95 -14.67 -3.84
C ASN A 302 -1.51 -15.56 -2.71
N GLU A 303 -1.83 -16.82 -3.01
CA GLU A 303 -2.57 -17.77 -2.17
C GLU A 303 -1.67 -18.51 -1.15
N GLY A 304 -0.42 -18.06 -1.02
CA GLY A 304 0.55 -18.60 -0.05
C GLY A 304 0.15 -18.35 1.42
N PRO A 305 0.85 -18.95 2.40
CA PRO A 305 2.14 -19.64 2.27
C PRO A 305 2.03 -21.18 2.30
N GLY A 306 0.90 -21.73 1.84
CA GLY A 306 0.66 -23.18 1.83
C GLY A 306 1.55 -23.96 0.84
N GLY A 307 1.48 -25.28 0.90
CA GLY A 307 1.96 -26.12 -0.20
C GLY A 307 0.98 -26.09 -1.38
N ASN A 308 1.49 -26.27 -2.61
CA ASN A 308 0.70 -26.29 -3.85
C ASN A 308 -0.09 -24.98 -4.12
N THR A 309 0.44 -23.83 -3.71
CA THR A 309 -0.15 -22.49 -3.94
C THR A 309 0.49 -21.76 -5.12
N ILE A 310 0.90 -22.49 -6.17
CA ILE A 310 1.33 -21.90 -7.44
C ILE A 310 0.16 -21.98 -8.42
N SER A 311 -0.32 -20.84 -8.89
CA SER A 311 -1.47 -20.76 -9.79
C SER A 311 -1.14 -21.15 -11.23
N THR A 312 -2.12 -21.62 -12.01
CA THR A 312 -2.03 -21.62 -13.47
C THR A 312 -2.14 -20.18 -14.00
N PRO A 313 -1.40 -19.74 -15.04
CA PRO A 313 -0.44 -20.49 -15.87
C PRO A 313 0.98 -20.61 -15.31
N ALA A 314 1.31 -20.02 -14.16
CA ALA A 314 2.67 -20.07 -13.60
C ALA A 314 3.15 -21.49 -13.23
N ALA A 315 2.25 -22.43 -13.01
CA ALA A 315 2.57 -23.85 -12.80
C ALA A 315 2.98 -24.61 -14.09
N ALA A 316 2.82 -24.01 -15.28
CA ALA A 316 2.95 -24.72 -16.56
C ALA A 316 4.39 -24.91 -17.06
N ASP A 317 4.58 -25.89 -17.96
CA ASP A 317 5.89 -26.31 -18.45
C ASP A 317 6.63 -25.19 -19.21
N GLY A 318 7.80 -24.82 -18.71
CA GLY A 318 8.65 -23.77 -19.28
C GLY A 318 8.22 -22.33 -18.98
N VAL A 319 7.12 -22.10 -18.27
CA VAL A 319 6.69 -20.75 -17.86
C VAL A 319 7.55 -20.22 -16.72
N ILE A 320 7.93 -18.94 -16.77
CA ILE A 320 8.69 -18.28 -15.70
C ILE A 320 7.71 -17.82 -14.61
N ALA A 321 7.55 -18.64 -13.58
CA ALA A 321 6.80 -18.30 -12.37
C ALA A 321 7.53 -17.24 -11.53
N VAL A 322 6.90 -16.09 -11.29
CA VAL A 322 7.48 -14.98 -10.52
C VAL A 322 6.76 -14.79 -9.19
N GLY A 323 7.47 -15.04 -8.09
CA GLY A 323 7.03 -14.71 -6.72
C GLY A 323 7.47 -13.32 -6.28
N ALA A 324 6.64 -12.65 -5.47
CA ALA A 324 6.93 -11.31 -4.96
C ALA A 324 7.98 -11.33 -3.82
N SER A 325 8.80 -10.27 -3.75
CA SER A 325 9.68 -10.00 -2.61
C SER A 325 9.79 -8.51 -2.33
N ILE A 326 10.10 -8.13 -1.09
CA ILE A 326 10.16 -6.73 -0.64
C ILE A 326 11.56 -6.33 -0.19
N SER A 327 12.10 -5.28 -0.80
CA SER A 327 13.40 -4.70 -0.43
C SER A 327 13.28 -3.69 0.72
N GLY A 328 14.40 -3.38 1.35
CA GLY A 328 14.45 -2.41 2.47
C GLY A 328 13.70 -2.84 3.74
N LEU A 329 12.98 -3.97 3.73
CA LEU A 329 12.32 -4.55 4.89
C LEU A 329 13.38 -5.09 5.84
N ARG A 330 13.62 -4.37 6.95
CA ARG A 330 14.50 -4.87 8.01
C ARG A 330 13.69 -5.69 8.99
N ILE A 331 14.06 -6.96 9.15
CA ILE A 331 13.48 -7.88 10.12
C ILE A 331 13.84 -7.38 11.53
N PRO A 332 12.87 -7.14 12.41
CA PRO A 332 13.16 -6.67 13.75
C PRO A 332 13.66 -7.78 14.67
N ALA A 333 14.40 -7.40 15.69
CA ALA A 333 14.72 -8.26 16.82
C ALA A 333 14.63 -7.43 18.11
N ALA A 334 14.08 -8.02 19.18
CA ALA A 334 13.96 -7.39 20.48
C ALA A 334 14.48 -8.33 21.58
N ALA A 335 14.93 -7.76 22.69
CA ALA A 335 15.39 -8.45 23.89
C ALA A 335 15.22 -7.54 25.12
N TYR A 336 15.01 -8.11 26.30
CA TYR A 336 15.03 -7.32 27.55
C TYR A 336 16.42 -7.34 28.19
N LYS A 337 16.72 -6.28 28.95
CA LYS A 337 17.96 -6.18 29.72
C LYS A 337 17.99 -7.30 30.78
N GLY A 338 18.86 -8.29 30.58
CA GLY A 338 18.96 -9.47 31.44
C GLY A 338 18.11 -10.68 31.02
N SER A 339 17.63 -10.74 29.77
CA SER A 339 17.02 -11.94 29.18
C SER A 339 17.66 -12.32 27.84
N GLY A 340 17.25 -13.45 27.27
CA GLY A 340 17.46 -13.76 25.86
C GLY A 340 16.61 -12.88 24.92
N LYS A 341 16.70 -13.18 23.62
CA LYS A 341 15.84 -12.60 22.58
C LYS A 341 14.37 -12.97 22.80
N ILE A 342 13.49 -12.07 22.40
CA ILE A 342 12.04 -12.26 22.37
C ILE A 342 11.66 -12.85 21.01
N GLN A 343 10.74 -13.82 20.98
CA GLN A 343 10.15 -14.32 19.75
C GLN A 343 9.08 -13.33 19.30
N ILE A 344 9.37 -12.62 18.20
CA ILE A 344 8.49 -11.62 17.61
C ILE A 344 8.32 -11.86 16.12
N TYR A 345 7.14 -11.50 15.59
CA TYR A 345 6.93 -11.24 14.17
C TYR A 345 6.61 -9.76 13.96
N ARG A 346 6.80 -9.27 12.73
CA ARG A 346 6.49 -7.90 12.33
C ARG A 346 5.02 -7.81 11.90
N GLY A 347 4.25 -6.87 12.45
CA GLY A 347 2.87 -6.61 11.98
C GLY A 347 2.84 -5.98 10.58
N LEU A 348 1.78 -6.21 9.81
CA LEU A 348 1.68 -5.76 8.41
C LEU A 348 2.01 -4.27 8.22
N VAL A 349 1.36 -3.40 9.00
CA VAL A 349 1.51 -1.93 8.88
C VAL A 349 2.73 -1.36 9.61
N SER A 350 3.59 -2.22 10.17
CA SER A 350 4.75 -1.82 10.98
C SER A 350 5.77 -0.97 10.20
N ALA A 351 6.24 0.14 10.81
CA ALA A 351 7.36 0.93 10.29
C ALA A 351 8.64 0.08 10.21
N ASN A 352 9.64 0.57 9.47
CA ASN A 352 10.95 -0.09 9.49
C ASN A 352 11.64 0.13 10.86
N PRO A 353 12.24 -0.91 11.48
CA PRO A 353 12.93 -0.76 12.76
C PRO A 353 14.05 0.29 12.70
N PRO A 354 14.54 0.85 13.82
CA PRO A 354 15.69 1.75 13.78
C PRO A 354 16.94 1.03 13.24
N VAL A 355 17.83 1.75 12.54
CA VAL A 355 19.07 1.17 11.97
C VAL A 355 20.10 0.88 13.06
N LYS A 356 20.14 1.73 14.10
CA LYS A 356 20.91 1.50 15.33
C LYS A 356 19.98 0.87 16.37
N PRO A 357 20.42 -0.14 17.14
CA PRO A 357 19.61 -0.70 18.23
C PRO A 357 19.18 0.38 19.22
N LEU A 358 17.89 0.41 19.56
CA LEU A 358 17.32 1.34 20.53
C LEU A 358 17.05 0.62 21.85
N THR A 359 17.60 1.14 22.95
CA THR A 359 17.25 0.71 24.31
C THR A 359 16.32 1.74 24.92
N THR A 360 15.16 1.30 25.40
CA THR A 360 14.09 2.19 25.86
C THR A 360 13.28 1.54 26.99
N PRO A 361 12.66 2.31 27.90
CA PRO A 361 11.60 1.80 28.77
C PRO A 361 10.45 1.19 27.96
N LEU A 362 9.78 0.21 28.58
CA LEU A 362 8.51 -0.34 28.10
C LEU A 362 7.40 0.11 29.05
N VAL A 363 6.32 0.65 28.49
CA VAL A 363 5.12 1.08 29.22
C VAL A 363 3.97 0.10 28.92
N ASP A 364 3.21 -0.25 29.95
CA ASP A 364 2.02 -1.10 29.81
C ASP A 364 0.76 -0.23 29.68
N VAL A 365 0.01 -0.42 28.59
CA VAL A 365 -1.18 0.37 28.22
C VAL A 365 -2.45 -0.48 28.28
N GLY A 366 -2.37 -1.73 28.74
CA GLY A 366 -3.54 -2.62 28.79
C GLY A 366 -4.15 -2.80 27.41
N ARG A 367 -5.48 -2.68 27.31
CA ARG A 367 -6.24 -2.78 26.05
C ARG A 367 -6.19 -1.51 25.20
N GLY A 368 -5.53 -0.45 25.68
CA GLY A 368 -5.40 0.82 24.97
C GLY A 368 -6.70 1.64 24.88
N THR A 369 -7.59 1.53 25.88
CA THR A 369 -8.71 2.49 25.98
C THR A 369 -8.18 3.88 26.34
N PRO A 370 -8.94 4.97 26.12
CA PRO A 370 -8.50 6.32 26.47
C PRO A 370 -8.03 6.46 27.93
N GLU A 371 -8.74 5.81 28.85
CA GLU A 371 -8.44 5.81 30.29
C GLU A 371 -7.17 5.02 30.64
N GLU A 372 -6.76 4.05 29.80
CA GLU A 372 -5.53 3.30 29.97
C GLU A 372 -4.34 4.01 29.33
N TRP A 373 -4.55 4.66 28.19
CA TRP A 373 -3.59 5.58 27.57
C TRP A 373 -3.24 6.75 28.48
N ASP A 374 -4.23 7.35 29.16
CA ASP A 374 -4.00 8.47 30.06
C ASP A 374 -3.40 8.00 31.40
N ARG A 375 -3.68 6.76 31.83
CA ARG A 375 -2.99 6.09 32.96
C ARG A 375 -1.54 5.70 32.64
N ALA A 376 -1.24 5.37 31.39
CA ALA A 376 0.12 5.11 30.91
C ALA A 376 0.98 6.38 30.85
N GLY A 377 0.33 7.54 30.66
CA GLY A 377 0.97 8.85 30.67
C GLY A 377 1.82 9.12 29.43
N ASP A 378 2.96 9.81 29.61
CA ASP A 378 3.90 10.07 28.52
C ASP A 378 4.54 8.77 28.01
N VAL A 379 4.42 8.51 26.71
CA VAL A 379 5.09 7.40 25.99
C VAL A 379 6.11 7.88 24.95
N THR A 380 6.47 9.17 24.94
CA THR A 380 7.43 9.75 24.00
C THR A 380 8.78 9.03 24.06
N GLY A 381 9.22 8.46 22.95
CA GLY A 381 10.47 7.70 22.86
C GLY A 381 10.42 6.30 23.50
N LYS A 382 9.27 5.86 24.01
CA LYS A 382 9.09 4.61 24.78
C LYS A 382 8.50 3.50 23.90
N ALA A 383 8.80 2.26 24.25
CA ALA A 383 8.03 1.13 23.74
C ALA A 383 6.71 1.03 24.53
N VAL A 384 5.65 0.56 23.89
CA VAL A 384 4.37 0.25 24.54
C VAL A 384 4.01 -1.23 24.39
N ARG A 385 3.37 -1.78 25.42
CA ARG A 385 2.69 -3.09 25.43
C ARG A 385 1.18 -2.83 25.33
N VAL A 386 0.49 -3.50 24.41
CA VAL A 386 -0.96 -3.36 24.18
C VAL A 386 -1.62 -4.73 23.99
N ASP A 387 -2.68 -5.01 24.73
CA ASP A 387 -3.46 -6.25 24.73
C ASP A 387 -4.35 -6.35 23.48
N MET A 388 -3.69 -6.49 22.33
CA MET A 388 -4.26 -6.68 21.00
C MET A 388 -3.56 -7.85 20.29
N LEU A 389 -4.27 -8.50 19.36
CA LEU A 389 -3.61 -9.27 18.30
C LEU A 389 -2.84 -8.29 17.39
N VAL A 390 -1.87 -8.81 16.64
CA VAL A 390 -1.21 -8.07 15.57
C VAL A 390 -1.37 -8.90 14.32
N ALA A 391 -2.05 -8.37 13.31
CA ALA A 391 -2.37 -9.11 12.11
C ALA A 391 -1.11 -9.65 11.40
N GLN A 392 -1.16 -10.95 11.05
CA GLN A 392 -0.16 -11.66 10.24
C GLN A 392 -0.55 -11.73 8.76
N SER A 393 -1.82 -11.49 8.43
CA SER A 393 -2.35 -11.41 7.07
C SER A 393 -3.16 -10.13 6.87
N SER A 394 -3.48 -9.79 5.62
CA SER A 394 -4.42 -8.73 5.27
C SER A 394 -5.88 -9.07 5.58
N LEU A 395 -6.21 -10.36 5.75
CA LEU A 395 -7.56 -10.84 6.08
C LEU A 395 -7.90 -10.66 7.57
N ASP A 396 -6.87 -10.61 8.41
CA ASP A 396 -6.96 -10.46 9.86
C ASP A 396 -6.70 -9.01 10.33
N LEU A 397 -6.40 -8.08 9.41
CA LEU A 397 -6.07 -6.69 9.74
C LEU A 397 -7.32 -5.84 9.93
N TYR A 398 -7.63 -5.53 11.20
CA TYR A 398 -8.76 -4.68 11.56
C TYR A 398 -8.36 -3.21 11.73
N MET A 399 -9.27 -2.28 11.41
CA MET A 399 -9.08 -0.84 11.62
C MET A 399 -8.70 -0.49 13.06
N THR A 400 -9.18 -1.25 14.05
CA THR A 400 -8.81 -1.09 15.47
C THR A 400 -7.32 -1.28 15.73
N GLU A 401 -6.62 -2.14 14.98
CA GLU A 401 -5.16 -2.29 15.12
C GLU A 401 -4.42 -1.11 14.49
N ILE A 402 -4.90 -0.63 13.35
CA ILE A 402 -4.36 0.54 12.62
C ILE A 402 -4.51 1.80 13.48
N ASP A 403 -5.69 2.04 14.05
CA ASP A 403 -5.95 3.21 14.90
C ASP A 403 -5.19 3.14 16.24
N MET A 404 -4.98 1.94 16.80
CA MET A 404 -4.13 1.75 17.98
C MET A 404 -2.65 2.06 17.69
N ALA A 405 -2.15 1.62 16.53
CA ALA A 405 -0.80 1.91 16.08
C ALA A 405 -0.60 3.42 15.84
N ARG A 406 -1.58 4.08 15.21
CA ARG A 406 -1.63 5.53 15.00
C ARG A 406 -1.66 6.30 16.31
N GLU A 407 -2.44 5.87 17.30
CA GLU A 407 -2.50 6.53 18.60
C GLU A 407 -1.15 6.43 19.33
N ALA A 408 -0.51 5.27 19.28
CA ALA A 408 0.82 5.07 19.84
C ALA A 408 1.88 5.94 19.12
N GLU A 409 1.86 6.00 17.78
CA GLU A 409 2.75 6.86 16.98
C GLU A 409 2.50 8.36 17.27
N ARG A 410 1.24 8.78 17.37
CA ARG A 410 0.80 10.15 17.70
C ARG A 410 1.25 10.58 19.09
N ARG A 411 1.26 9.67 20.07
CA ARG A 411 1.85 9.89 21.41
C ARG A 411 3.38 9.71 21.44
N GLY A 412 4.03 9.50 20.30
CA GLY A 412 5.48 9.46 20.16
C GLY A 412 6.16 8.16 20.59
N ALA A 413 5.40 7.06 20.73
CA ALA A 413 5.97 5.74 21.00
C ALA A 413 6.81 5.24 19.80
N VAL A 414 7.88 4.51 20.10
CA VAL A 414 8.85 4.01 19.09
C VAL A 414 8.64 2.55 18.71
N ALA A 415 7.92 1.81 19.52
CA ALA A 415 7.56 0.41 19.25
C ALA A 415 6.25 0.04 19.96
N LEU A 416 5.47 -0.84 19.34
CA LEU A 416 4.26 -1.43 19.91
C LEU A 416 4.41 -2.95 19.95
N PHE A 417 4.29 -3.54 21.12
CA PHE A 417 4.28 -4.99 21.35
C PHE A 417 2.85 -5.44 21.64
N GLY A 418 2.24 -6.15 20.69
CA GLY A 418 0.96 -6.83 20.88
C GLY A 418 1.13 -8.33 21.09
N GLY A 419 0.14 -8.95 21.70
CA GLY A 419 0.04 -10.39 21.92
C GLY A 419 -1.36 -10.73 22.42
N PRO A 420 -1.91 -11.90 22.05
CA PRO A 420 -3.32 -12.17 22.32
C PRO A 420 -3.60 -12.31 23.82
N SER A 421 -4.69 -11.70 24.27
CA SER A 421 -5.26 -11.91 25.61
C SER A 421 -5.98 -13.27 25.71
N GLY A 422 -5.29 -14.34 25.33
CA GLY A 422 -5.82 -15.68 25.15
C GLY A 422 -4.72 -16.70 24.88
N ASN A 423 -4.98 -17.97 25.20
CA ASN A 423 -3.96 -19.03 25.23
C ASN A 423 -3.67 -19.64 23.84
N SER A 424 -3.34 -18.79 22.87
CA SER A 424 -2.93 -19.15 21.52
C SER A 424 -1.43 -18.87 21.38
N GLY A 425 -0.61 -19.92 21.35
CA GLY A 425 0.85 -19.83 21.24
C GLY A 425 1.33 -19.37 19.85
N PRO A 426 2.65 -19.36 19.61
CA PRO A 426 3.21 -18.91 18.34
C PRO A 426 3.10 -20.04 17.32
N VAL A 427 2.16 -19.91 16.38
CA VAL A 427 2.11 -20.81 15.22
C VAL A 427 3.27 -20.46 14.30
N PHE A 428 4.38 -21.19 14.44
CA PHE A 428 5.30 -21.39 13.32
C PHE A 428 4.54 -22.19 12.26
N ALA A 429 4.47 -21.70 11.02
CA ALA A 429 3.94 -22.47 9.90
C ALA A 429 4.81 -23.73 9.68
N ALA A 430 4.27 -24.92 9.40
CA ALA A 430 2.86 -25.35 9.31
C ALA A 430 2.72 -26.79 9.90
N PRO A 431 1.51 -27.38 10.01
CA PRO A 431 0.84 -27.93 8.82
C PRO A 431 -0.68 -27.66 8.77
N HIS A 432 -1.34 -28.12 7.70
CA HIS A 432 -2.81 -28.11 7.61
C HIS A 432 -3.44 -29.03 8.67
N SER A 433 -4.36 -28.49 9.47
CA SER A 433 -5.36 -29.26 10.21
C SER A 433 -6.75 -28.92 9.67
N THR A 434 -7.37 -29.87 8.97
CA THR A 434 -8.75 -29.76 8.46
C THR A 434 -9.77 -29.94 9.58
N GLU A 435 -9.82 -29.00 10.52
CA GLU A 435 -10.81 -29.01 11.60
C GLU A 435 -11.14 -27.57 12.05
N GLN A 436 -12.36 -27.11 11.76
CA GLN A 436 -12.87 -25.82 12.25
C GLN A 436 -13.38 -25.99 13.69
N GLY A 437 -12.50 -25.77 14.68
CA GLY A 437 -12.90 -25.63 16.08
C GLY A 437 -13.65 -24.30 16.31
N PRO A 438 -14.79 -24.28 17.02
CA PRO A 438 -15.67 -23.11 17.05
C PRO A 438 -15.13 -21.93 17.87
N LEU A 439 -15.43 -20.72 17.38
CA LEU A 439 -15.29 -19.47 18.13
C LEU A 439 -16.03 -19.57 19.48
N ARG A 440 -15.32 -19.29 20.58
CA ARG A 440 -15.94 -19.22 21.91
C ARG A 440 -16.75 -17.93 22.04
N SER A 441 -18.05 -18.05 22.20
CA SER A 441 -18.94 -16.91 22.42
C SER A 441 -18.73 -16.28 23.80
N SER A 442 -19.14 -15.02 23.93
CA SER A 442 -19.55 -14.45 25.21
C SER A 442 -20.80 -15.18 25.76
N ALA A 443 -21.11 -14.97 27.04
CA ALA A 443 -22.20 -15.66 27.74
C ALA A 443 -23.63 -15.22 27.31
N ASP A 444 -23.74 -14.19 26.49
CA ASP A 444 -24.97 -13.66 25.87
C ASP A 444 -25.11 -14.05 24.38
N GLY A 445 -24.10 -14.69 23.79
CA GLY A 445 -24.12 -15.15 22.40
C GLY A 445 -23.99 -14.05 21.34
N SER A 446 -23.78 -12.78 21.71
CA SER A 446 -23.65 -11.69 20.74
C SER A 446 -22.19 -11.41 20.38
N VAL A 447 -21.87 -11.52 19.08
CA VAL A 447 -20.59 -11.05 18.52
C VAL A 447 -20.90 -9.86 17.60
N PRO A 448 -20.50 -8.63 17.97
CA PRO A 448 -20.60 -7.48 17.08
C PRO A 448 -19.67 -7.67 15.87
N LEU A 449 -20.22 -8.13 14.75
CA LEU A 449 -19.55 -8.15 13.46
C LEU A 449 -19.41 -6.71 12.96
N VAL A 450 -18.39 -6.01 13.44
CA VAL A 450 -17.94 -4.74 12.85
C VAL A 450 -17.55 -5.04 11.41
N ALA A 451 -18.08 -4.26 10.46
CA ALA A 451 -17.96 -4.56 9.05
C ALA A 451 -16.48 -4.64 8.61
N ARG A 452 -16.13 -5.69 7.86
CA ARG A 452 -14.83 -5.80 7.19
C ARG A 452 -14.69 -4.62 6.22
N THR A 453 -13.92 -3.60 6.60
CA THR A 453 -13.44 -2.59 5.65
C THR A 453 -12.39 -3.25 4.77
N SER A 454 -12.61 -3.29 3.46
CA SER A 454 -11.61 -3.87 2.54
C SER A 454 -10.38 -2.97 2.49
N LEU A 455 -9.18 -3.54 2.43
CA LEU A 455 -7.96 -2.74 2.22
C LEU A 455 -8.03 -1.95 0.90
N LYS A 456 -8.76 -2.46 -0.11
CA LYS A 456 -8.99 -1.80 -1.41
C LYS A 456 -9.61 -0.39 -1.25
N ASP A 457 -10.40 -0.15 -0.21
CA ASP A 457 -11.25 1.05 -0.08
C ASP A 457 -10.56 2.21 0.64
N SER A 458 -9.39 1.98 1.24
CA SER A 458 -8.80 2.92 2.22
C SER A 458 -8.15 4.17 1.61
N GLY A 459 -7.54 4.06 0.42
CA GLY A 459 -6.74 5.14 -0.20
C GLY A 459 -5.53 5.59 0.63
N ASP A 460 -5.19 4.85 1.69
CA ASP A 460 -4.21 5.19 2.70
C ASP A 460 -3.03 4.21 2.57
N SER A 461 -1.80 4.63 2.88
CA SER A 461 -0.69 3.66 2.88
C SER A 461 -0.85 2.60 3.96
N LEU A 462 -1.66 2.88 5.00
CA LEU A 462 -1.89 2.14 6.26
C LEU A 462 -0.64 1.93 7.13
N ARG A 463 0.54 1.85 6.50
CA ARG A 463 1.89 1.76 7.05
C ARG A 463 2.21 2.93 7.98
N MET A 464 2.77 2.61 9.13
CA MET A 464 3.29 3.56 10.10
C MET A 464 4.61 4.18 9.60
N ASP A 465 4.81 5.47 9.86
CA ASP A 465 6.04 6.18 9.45
C ASP A 465 7.22 5.88 10.38
N ARG A 466 6.95 5.64 11.66
CA ARG A 466 7.94 5.67 12.76
C ARG A 466 7.80 4.51 13.75
N ILE A 467 6.58 4.08 14.10
CA ILE A 467 6.35 3.08 15.14
C ILE A 467 6.50 1.66 14.60
N VAL A 468 7.35 0.88 15.27
CA VAL A 468 7.63 -0.50 14.89
C VAL A 468 6.70 -1.42 15.66
N MET A 469 5.72 -2.00 14.96
CA MET A 469 4.79 -2.99 15.53
C MET A 469 5.37 -4.40 15.51
N PHE A 470 5.20 -5.09 16.63
CA PHE A 470 5.60 -6.47 16.87
C PHE A 470 4.43 -7.27 17.43
N GLY A 471 4.13 -8.42 16.82
CA GLY A 471 3.32 -9.44 17.47
C GLY A 471 4.20 -10.42 18.24
N MET A 472 3.71 -10.86 19.40
CA MET A 472 4.39 -11.76 20.32
C MET A 472 3.64 -13.08 20.51
N ASP A 473 4.38 -14.13 20.85
CA ASP A 473 3.85 -15.33 21.52
C ASP A 473 3.06 -14.98 22.80
N SER A 474 1.88 -15.57 23.00
CA SER A 474 1.08 -15.41 24.22
C SER A 474 1.84 -15.74 25.50
N THR A 475 2.74 -16.73 25.48
CA THR A 475 3.49 -17.17 26.67
C THR A 475 4.50 -16.11 27.12
N GLN A 476 5.32 -15.62 26.19
CA GLN A 476 6.27 -14.52 26.41
C GLN A 476 5.55 -13.19 26.68
N TYR A 477 4.40 -12.95 26.03
CA TYR A 477 3.59 -11.75 26.25
C TYR A 477 2.94 -11.73 27.65
N ALA A 478 2.51 -12.88 28.15
CA ALA A 478 2.06 -13.03 29.54
C ALA A 478 3.21 -12.95 30.55
N GLU A 479 4.40 -13.45 30.20
CA GLU A 479 5.60 -13.26 31.04
C GLU A 479 6.00 -11.79 31.14
N LEU A 480 5.90 -11.04 30.04
CA LEU A 480 6.15 -9.61 29.98
C LEU A 480 5.25 -8.82 30.93
N GLY A 481 3.94 -9.08 30.89
CA GLY A 481 2.97 -8.47 31.82
C GLY A 481 3.31 -8.77 33.28
N ARG A 482 3.65 -10.02 33.61
CA ARG A 482 4.10 -10.40 34.98
C ARG A 482 5.37 -9.67 35.41
N ARG A 483 6.34 -9.50 34.51
CA ARG A 483 7.58 -8.74 34.79
C ARG A 483 7.32 -7.25 35.00
N LEU A 484 6.44 -6.64 34.22
CA LEU A 484 6.04 -5.23 34.37
C LEU A 484 5.29 -4.98 35.67
N ALA A 485 4.36 -5.87 36.05
CA ALA A 485 3.67 -5.81 37.33
C ALA A 485 4.65 -5.95 38.52
N GLY A 486 5.54 -6.95 38.49
CA GLY A 486 6.55 -7.18 39.53
C GLY A 486 7.67 -6.13 39.62
N ALA A 487 7.72 -5.19 38.65
CA ALA A 487 8.60 -4.03 38.68
C ALA A 487 7.92 -2.76 39.28
N ARG A 488 6.59 -2.78 39.49
CA ARG A 488 5.84 -1.71 40.19
C ARG A 488 5.70 -1.94 41.70
N SER A 489 6.22 -3.07 42.21
CA SER A 489 6.14 -3.47 43.62
C SER A 489 7.52 -3.48 44.32
N ARG A 490 8.44 -2.64 43.85
CA ARG A 490 9.79 -2.40 44.41
C ARG A 490 10.14 -0.92 44.25
#